data_AF-A0A2Z5ISA8-F1
#
_entry.id   AF-A0A2Z5ISA8-F1
#
_cell.length_a   1.000
_cell.length_b   1.000
_cell.length_c   1.000
_cell.angle_alpha   90.00
_cell.angle_beta   90.00
_cell.angle_gamma   90.00
#
_symmetry.space_group_name_H-M   'P 1'
#
loop_
_entity.id
_entity.type
_entity.pdbx_description
1 polymer ?
#
loop_
_entity_poly.entity_id
_entity_poly.type
_entity_poly.pdbx_seq_one_letter_code
_entity_poly.pdbx_strand_id
1 'polypeptide(L)'
;MKKSTKLMISLGSISSVVVLPLVAAACGNSTDRANRKTNQSIDFTKYGVESATLKKERVLIHPAARDANKLDDNGVFTFSLHLEPTRGVTGEWLGFASEVRSLNDNTLVEPETVKVATTQADTTADPEKGFPLVFKWDGNNKLTEGKYYTFVFWKKDGTEKIVFKQEFINSSQDTFRAEKRRKTNQTLDFTKYGITKAATVKDRVLIHPAARDANKLDQDGVFKFSLHLAPTKGVTGTWIGVASEVKSLEDNTLVEPESVKVAETEADTAADSETGFPLIFKWDKENNKLTEGKAYTFVFWKKDGTERIVFKQEFIDSSRDTFLAEKARRTNQTIDFTKYGVAKDFPEGRVLTRTLIHPADRRSNKFNAQGNFRFALHLKPVEGATGEWIALATEVNSLSDNTLKLDSNGNPIVKKATTIAKPTESFPLEFIWSENGQKLEAGKFYTFIFWKKDGSEKIVFKDEFIKTSQDTFKAE
;
A
#
# COMPACT_ATOMS: atom_id res chain seq x y z
N MET A 1 -49.03 -18.05 43.30
CA MET A 1 -48.55 -17.02 44.26
C MET A 1 -47.26 -17.50 44.91
N LYS A 2 -46.20 -16.68 44.87
CA LYS A 2 -45.07 -16.54 45.82
C LYS A 2 -44.19 -17.79 46.05
N LYS A 3 -42.85 -17.73 46.06
CA LYS A 3 -41.87 -16.63 46.01
C LYS A 3 -40.52 -17.26 45.60
N SER A 4 -39.78 -16.56 44.76
CA SER A 4 -38.37 -16.82 44.46
C SER A 4 -37.48 -16.32 45.61
N THR A 5 -36.48 -17.14 45.96
CA THR A 5 -35.40 -16.78 46.89
C THR A 5 -34.24 -16.21 46.10
N LYS A 6 -33.80 -15.01 46.48
CA LYS A 6 -32.63 -14.30 45.94
C LYS A 6 -31.34 -14.99 46.37
N LEU A 7 -30.37 -15.04 45.48
CA LEU A 7 -28.94 -15.11 45.83
C LEU A 7 -28.22 -13.96 45.11
N MET A 8 -27.64 -13.06 45.89
CA MET A 8 -26.66 -12.07 45.42
C MET A 8 -25.29 -12.74 45.36
N ILE A 9 -24.57 -12.56 44.25
CA ILE A 9 -23.10 -12.56 44.24
C ILE A 9 -22.64 -11.38 43.39
N SER A 10 -21.82 -10.53 43.98
CA SER A 10 -21.15 -9.39 43.35
C SER A 10 -19.85 -9.83 42.68
N LEU A 11 -19.62 -9.39 41.46
CA LEU A 11 -18.30 -9.24 40.82
C LEU A 11 -18.49 -8.02 39.89
N GLY A 12 -17.84 -6.89 40.12
CA GLY A 12 -16.40 -6.76 39.92
C GLY A 12 -16.17 -6.10 38.55
N SER A 13 -16.32 -4.78 38.50
CA SER A 13 -15.66 -3.88 37.54
C SER A 13 -14.17 -4.27 37.45
N ILE A 14 -13.50 -4.35 36.31
CA ILE A 14 -13.20 -3.29 35.34
C ILE A 14 -12.74 -3.99 34.05
N SER A 15 -13.39 -3.74 32.92
CA SER A 15 -12.81 -3.96 31.59
C SER A 15 -13.16 -2.77 30.73
N SER A 16 -12.17 -1.91 30.53
CA SER A 16 -12.20 -0.75 29.67
C SER A 16 -12.39 -1.20 28.21
N VAL A 17 -13.65 -1.32 27.79
CA VAL A 17 -13.98 -1.28 26.36
C VAL A 17 -13.79 0.16 25.93
N VAL A 18 -12.74 0.42 25.15
CA VAL A 18 -12.64 1.63 24.33
C VAL A 18 -13.79 1.56 23.34
N VAL A 19 -14.91 2.16 23.74
CA VAL A 19 -16.03 2.46 22.85
C VAL A 19 -15.48 3.49 21.86
N LEU A 20 -15.16 3.03 20.65
CA LEU A 20 -15.18 3.90 19.49
C LEU A 20 -16.54 4.62 19.53
N PRO A 21 -16.60 5.96 19.50
CA PRO A 21 -17.87 6.59 19.27
C PRO A 21 -18.33 6.15 17.89
N LEU A 22 -19.29 5.21 17.85
CA LEU A 22 -20.31 5.26 16.84
C LEU A 22 -20.86 6.68 16.96
N VAL A 23 -20.38 7.56 16.08
CA VAL A 23 -21.07 8.79 15.76
C VAL A 23 -22.40 8.30 15.21
N ALA A 24 -23.38 8.20 16.12
CA ALA A 24 -24.76 8.18 15.75
C ALA A 24 -24.90 9.33 14.75
N ALA A 25 -25.32 8.97 13.53
CA ALA A 25 -25.89 9.92 12.61
C ALA A 25 -27.08 10.54 13.35
N ALA A 26 -26.79 11.59 14.14
CA ALA A 26 -27.77 12.46 14.68
C ALA A 26 -28.51 12.99 13.46
N CYS A 27 -29.79 12.65 13.37
CA CYS A 27 -30.77 13.37 12.59
C CYS A 27 -30.77 14.83 13.08
N GLY A 28 -29.76 15.59 12.67
CA GLY A 28 -29.64 17.02 12.87
C GLY A 28 -30.62 17.70 11.94
N ASN A 29 -31.78 18.01 12.49
CA ASN A 29 -32.65 19.14 12.19
C ASN A 29 -32.83 19.51 10.71
N SER A 30 -33.98 19.10 10.16
CA SER A 30 -34.52 19.59 8.88
C SER A 30 -34.70 21.11 8.81
N THR A 31 -34.68 21.82 9.95
CA THR A 31 -34.78 23.28 10.04
C THR A 31 -33.50 24.02 9.64
N ASP A 32 -32.29 23.44 9.79
CA ASP A 32 -31.03 24.09 9.40
C ASP A 32 -30.74 24.04 7.89
N ARG A 33 -31.47 23.20 7.13
CA ARG A 33 -31.33 23.15 5.66
C ARG A 33 -32.06 24.29 4.94
N ALA A 34 -33.13 24.83 5.52
CA ALA A 34 -33.96 25.85 4.88
C ALA A 34 -33.27 27.23 4.77
N ASN A 35 -32.25 27.51 5.59
CA ASN A 35 -31.59 28.82 5.69
C ASN A 35 -30.14 28.82 5.17
N ARG A 36 -29.69 27.79 4.43
CA ARG A 36 -28.32 27.76 3.88
C ARG A 36 -28.21 28.71 2.70
N LYS A 37 -27.32 29.69 2.78
CA LYS A 37 -26.87 30.43 1.59
C LYS A 37 -26.06 29.48 0.70
N THR A 38 -26.59 29.19 -0.47
CA THR A 38 -25.91 28.43 -1.53
C THR A 38 -25.59 29.37 -2.69
N ASN A 39 -24.83 28.89 -3.67
CA ASN A 39 -24.53 29.67 -4.88
C ASN A 39 -25.77 30.14 -5.66
N GLN A 40 -26.95 29.54 -5.43
CA GLN A 40 -28.22 29.98 -6.03
C GLN A 40 -28.72 31.33 -5.49
N SER A 41 -28.22 31.75 -4.31
CA SER A 41 -28.62 33.01 -3.66
C SER A 41 -27.74 34.21 -4.06
N ILE A 42 -26.69 33.99 -4.86
CA ILE A 42 -25.76 35.03 -5.28
C ILE A 42 -26.38 35.88 -6.40
N ASP A 43 -26.23 37.19 -6.29
CA ASP A 43 -26.53 38.13 -7.37
C ASP A 43 -25.39 38.14 -8.40
N PHE A 44 -25.56 37.40 -9.49
CA PHE A 44 -24.53 37.25 -10.54
C PHE A 44 -24.40 38.46 -11.47
N THR A 45 -25.28 39.46 -11.38
CA THR A 45 -25.16 40.68 -12.21
C THR A 45 -23.89 41.47 -11.89
N LYS A 46 -23.44 41.40 -10.63
CA LYS A 46 -22.16 41.96 -10.16
C LYS A 46 -20.92 41.33 -10.80
N TYR A 47 -21.09 40.17 -11.44
CA TYR A 47 -20.03 39.41 -12.07
C TYR A 47 -20.18 39.33 -13.61
N GLY A 48 -20.94 40.26 -14.19
CA GLY A 48 -21.01 40.47 -15.65
C GLY A 48 -22.16 39.74 -16.36
N VAL A 49 -23.11 39.15 -15.63
CA VAL A 49 -24.38 38.70 -16.22
C VAL A 49 -25.27 39.92 -16.45
N GLU A 50 -25.84 40.06 -17.64
CA GLU A 50 -26.78 41.15 -17.92
C GLU A 50 -28.08 40.97 -17.13
N SER A 51 -28.68 42.08 -16.69
CA SER A 51 -29.96 42.11 -15.99
C SER A 51 -31.12 41.89 -16.98
N ALA A 52 -31.22 40.70 -17.54
CA ALA A 52 -32.35 40.26 -18.35
C ALA A 52 -33.32 39.39 -17.54
N THR A 53 -34.58 39.34 -17.96
CA THR A 53 -35.53 38.36 -17.43
C THR A 53 -35.09 36.97 -17.84
N LEU A 54 -34.79 36.10 -16.86
CA LEU A 54 -34.45 34.70 -17.09
C LEU A 54 -35.57 34.03 -17.91
N LYS A 55 -35.21 33.51 -19.08
CA LYS A 55 -36.15 32.85 -20.00
C LYS A 55 -36.09 31.33 -19.89
N LYS A 56 -34.94 30.77 -19.51
CA LYS A 56 -34.73 29.32 -19.48
C LYS A 56 -33.76 28.89 -18.38
N GLU A 57 -34.22 28.00 -17.51
CA GLU A 57 -33.37 27.26 -16.58
C GLU A 57 -33.17 25.84 -17.12
N ARG A 58 -31.92 25.37 -17.15
CA ARG A 58 -31.54 24.02 -17.55
C ARG A 58 -30.93 23.30 -16.36
N VAL A 59 -31.21 22.01 -16.22
CA VAL A 59 -30.83 21.25 -15.02
C VAL A 59 -29.84 20.14 -15.35
N LEU A 60 -28.74 20.07 -14.62
CA LEU A 60 -27.82 18.94 -14.61
C LEU A 60 -28.46 17.79 -13.80
N ILE A 61 -29.08 16.84 -14.49
CA ILE A 61 -29.83 15.73 -13.89
C ILE A 61 -28.96 14.55 -13.43
N HIS A 62 -27.67 14.54 -13.81
CA HIS A 62 -26.66 13.61 -13.32
C HIS A 62 -25.61 14.36 -12.49
N PRO A 63 -25.07 13.75 -11.41
CA PRO A 63 -23.96 14.35 -10.69
C PRO A 63 -22.74 14.37 -11.60
N ALA A 64 -22.02 15.49 -11.65
CA ALA A 64 -20.76 15.51 -12.40
C ALA A 64 -19.72 14.63 -11.68
N ALA A 65 -18.90 13.92 -12.44
CA ALA A 65 -17.90 13.01 -11.90
C ALA A 65 -16.84 13.78 -11.09
N ARG A 66 -16.95 13.79 -9.76
CA ARG A 66 -16.06 14.53 -8.86
C ARG A 66 -14.58 14.21 -9.10
N ASP A 67 -14.26 12.94 -9.35
CA ASP A 67 -12.87 12.51 -9.59
C ASP A 67 -12.30 12.91 -10.95
N ALA A 68 -13.18 13.21 -11.92
CA ALA A 68 -12.79 13.68 -13.25
C ALA A 68 -12.55 15.20 -13.29
N ASN A 69 -13.03 15.94 -12.29
CA ASN A 69 -12.93 17.40 -12.22
C ASN A 69 -11.90 17.81 -11.16
N LYS A 70 -10.64 17.93 -11.57
CA LYS A 70 -9.48 18.27 -10.73
C LYS A 70 -8.66 19.40 -11.37
N LEU A 71 -7.78 20.00 -10.58
CA LEU A 71 -6.77 20.93 -11.10
C LEU A 71 -5.74 20.15 -11.94
N ASP A 72 -5.37 20.71 -13.10
CA ASP A 72 -4.22 20.24 -13.86
C ASP A 72 -2.89 20.64 -13.21
N ASP A 73 -1.76 20.26 -13.81
CA ASP A 73 -0.42 20.58 -13.30
C ASP A 73 -0.14 22.09 -13.25
N ASN A 74 -0.83 22.88 -14.08
CA ASN A 74 -0.76 24.34 -14.08
C ASN A 74 -1.72 24.98 -13.07
N GLY A 75 -2.49 24.19 -12.32
CA GLY A 75 -3.50 24.67 -11.39
C GLY A 75 -4.76 25.23 -12.08
N VAL A 76 -5.04 24.82 -13.32
CA VAL A 76 -6.26 25.19 -14.04
C VAL A 76 -7.32 24.14 -13.76
N PHE A 77 -8.50 24.59 -13.33
CA PHE A 77 -9.67 23.73 -13.19
C PHE A 77 -10.48 23.80 -14.47
N THR A 78 -10.77 22.67 -15.11
CA THR A 78 -11.62 22.60 -16.31
C THR A 78 -12.92 21.88 -15.98
N PHE A 79 -14.05 22.48 -16.34
CA PHE A 79 -15.37 21.87 -16.20
C PHE A 79 -16.07 21.84 -17.55
N SER A 80 -16.35 20.63 -18.04
CA SER A 80 -16.93 20.41 -19.37
C SER A 80 -18.36 19.89 -19.26
N LEU A 81 -19.30 20.57 -19.92
CA LEU A 81 -20.72 20.21 -19.95
C LEU A 81 -21.08 19.58 -21.30
N HIS A 82 -21.85 18.49 -21.27
CA HIS A 82 -22.38 17.78 -22.44
C HIS A 82 -23.80 17.24 -22.16
N LEU A 83 -24.45 16.65 -23.18
CA LEU A 83 -25.79 16.03 -23.15
C LEU A 83 -26.98 17.01 -23.04
N GLU A 84 -28.11 16.51 -22.54
CA GLU A 84 -29.39 17.20 -22.29
C GLU A 84 -29.27 18.67 -21.82
N PRO A 85 -28.44 19.03 -20.82
CA PRO A 85 -28.37 20.42 -20.34
C PRO A 85 -27.72 21.38 -21.34
N THR A 86 -26.93 20.88 -22.30
CA THR A 86 -26.20 21.70 -23.28
C THR A 86 -26.75 21.60 -24.69
N ARG A 87 -27.80 20.80 -24.94
CA ARG A 87 -28.39 20.67 -26.28
C ARG A 87 -28.94 22.02 -26.76
N GLY A 88 -28.43 22.50 -27.90
CA GLY A 88 -28.83 23.76 -28.52
C GLY A 88 -28.42 25.02 -27.76
N VAL A 89 -27.39 24.96 -26.91
CA VAL A 89 -26.80 26.18 -26.31
C VAL A 89 -26.05 26.97 -27.38
N THR A 90 -26.09 28.30 -27.28
CA THR A 90 -25.42 29.23 -28.19
C THR A 90 -24.89 30.43 -27.42
N GLY A 91 -24.03 31.23 -28.06
CA GLY A 91 -23.54 32.48 -27.49
C GLY A 91 -22.46 32.31 -26.43
N GLU A 92 -22.18 33.41 -25.72
CA GLU A 92 -21.17 33.49 -24.66
C GLU A 92 -21.78 33.11 -23.30
N TRP A 93 -21.04 32.34 -22.52
CA TRP A 93 -21.44 31.82 -21.20
C TRP A 93 -20.40 32.15 -20.14
N LEU A 94 -20.88 32.38 -18.93
CA LEU A 94 -20.11 32.62 -17.72
C LEU A 94 -20.32 31.47 -16.73
N GLY A 95 -19.24 30.89 -16.23
CA GLY A 95 -19.23 29.88 -15.19
C GLY A 95 -18.74 30.49 -13.88
N PHE A 96 -19.51 30.31 -12.81
CA PHE A 96 -19.21 30.83 -11.48
C PHE A 96 -18.87 29.69 -10.54
N ALA A 97 -17.66 29.72 -9.97
CA ALA A 97 -17.24 28.82 -8.90
C ALA A 97 -17.28 29.57 -7.57
N SER A 98 -18.14 29.14 -6.65
CA SER A 98 -18.30 29.78 -5.33
C SER A 98 -17.70 28.90 -4.24
N GLU A 99 -16.86 29.46 -3.37
CA GLU A 99 -16.24 28.71 -2.27
C GLU A 99 -17.28 28.28 -1.23
N VAL A 100 -17.22 27.00 -0.83
CA VAL A 100 -18.11 26.38 0.17
C VAL A 100 -17.32 25.71 1.29
N ARG A 101 -17.99 25.44 2.41
CA ARG A 101 -17.35 24.99 3.65
C ARG A 101 -16.63 23.65 3.51
N SER A 102 -17.25 22.65 2.89
CA SER A 102 -16.65 21.32 2.76
C SER A 102 -17.34 20.48 1.67
N LEU A 103 -16.77 19.31 1.35
CA LEU A 103 -17.33 18.36 0.39
C LEU A 103 -18.78 17.90 0.69
N ASN A 104 -19.18 17.96 1.96
CA ASN A 104 -20.49 17.53 2.45
C ASN A 104 -21.33 18.70 2.99
N ASP A 105 -20.87 19.94 2.78
CA ASP A 105 -21.56 21.16 3.18
C ASP A 105 -21.32 22.25 2.13
N ASN A 106 -22.29 22.39 1.22
CA ASN A 106 -22.29 23.40 0.15
C ASN A 106 -22.77 24.79 0.60
N THR A 107 -22.80 25.06 1.91
CA THR A 107 -22.99 26.42 2.42
C THR A 107 -21.81 27.30 2.01
N LEU A 108 -22.10 28.49 1.48
CA LEU A 108 -21.08 29.46 1.08
C LEU A 108 -20.17 29.85 2.26
N VAL A 109 -18.89 30.05 1.97
CA VAL A 109 -17.93 30.65 2.91
C VAL A 109 -18.12 32.17 2.91
N GLU A 110 -18.04 32.78 4.09
CA GLU A 110 -18.12 34.24 4.28
C GLU A 110 -16.72 34.80 4.59
N PRO A 111 -16.27 35.89 3.94
CA PRO A 111 -16.97 36.61 2.87
C PRO A 111 -17.07 35.79 1.57
N GLU A 112 -18.17 35.98 0.86
CA GLU A 112 -18.46 35.29 -0.42
C GLU A 112 -17.29 35.43 -1.41
N THR A 113 -16.70 34.30 -1.80
CA THR A 113 -15.61 34.24 -2.78
C THR A 113 -16.10 33.55 -4.05
N VAL A 114 -16.19 34.31 -5.15
CA VAL A 114 -16.66 33.85 -6.46
C VAL A 114 -15.56 34.01 -7.50
N LYS A 115 -15.27 32.94 -8.24
CA LYS A 115 -14.33 32.92 -9.38
C LYS A 115 -15.10 32.74 -10.68
N VAL A 116 -14.74 33.50 -11.71
CA VAL A 116 -15.47 33.54 -12.99
C VAL A 116 -14.63 32.95 -14.11
N ALA A 117 -15.24 32.10 -14.93
CA ALA A 117 -14.69 31.61 -16.19
C ALA A 117 -15.64 31.97 -17.34
N THR A 118 -15.11 32.22 -18.53
CA THR A 118 -15.90 32.53 -19.72
C THR A 118 -15.68 31.47 -20.78
N THR A 119 -16.72 31.11 -21.53
CA THR A 119 -16.63 30.24 -22.70
C THR A 119 -17.57 30.72 -23.80
N GLN A 120 -17.24 30.43 -25.05
CA GLN A 120 -18.17 30.49 -26.17
C GLN A 120 -18.77 29.10 -26.39
N ALA A 121 -20.07 29.00 -26.66
CA ALA A 121 -20.71 27.74 -27.01
C ALA A 121 -20.18 27.22 -28.36
N ASP A 122 -19.64 26.00 -28.37
CA ASP A 122 -19.27 25.30 -29.60
C ASP A 122 -20.52 24.68 -30.23
N THR A 123 -21.06 25.35 -31.24
CA THR A 123 -22.25 24.90 -31.98
C THR A 123 -21.97 23.75 -32.95
N THR A 124 -20.70 23.36 -33.13
CA THR A 124 -20.28 22.26 -34.00
C THR A 124 -20.03 20.96 -33.24
N ALA A 125 -19.95 21.01 -31.92
CA ALA A 125 -19.81 19.84 -31.07
C ALA A 125 -21.03 18.93 -31.18
N ASP A 126 -20.79 17.62 -31.38
CA ASP A 126 -21.84 16.60 -31.30
C ASP A 126 -22.54 16.69 -29.92
N PRO A 127 -23.86 16.95 -29.85
CA PRO A 127 -24.56 17.09 -28.58
C PRO A 127 -24.52 15.83 -27.69
N GLU A 128 -24.26 14.66 -28.28
CA GLU A 128 -24.20 13.37 -27.58
C GLU A 128 -22.78 12.92 -27.24
N LYS A 129 -21.75 13.47 -27.90
CA LYS A 129 -20.35 13.02 -27.75
C LYS A 129 -19.34 14.13 -27.48
N GLY A 130 -19.65 15.37 -27.83
CA GLY A 130 -18.83 16.56 -27.62
C GLY A 130 -19.25 17.35 -26.39
N PHE A 131 -18.45 18.37 -26.05
CA PHE A 131 -18.69 19.27 -24.92
C PHE A 131 -18.96 20.69 -25.44
N PRO A 132 -20.22 21.09 -25.68
CA PRO A 132 -20.55 22.41 -26.21
C PRO A 132 -20.11 23.57 -25.31
N LEU A 133 -19.94 23.35 -24.01
CA LEU A 133 -19.47 24.35 -23.05
C LEU A 133 -18.30 23.78 -22.22
N VAL A 134 -17.15 24.44 -22.28
CA VAL A 134 -15.94 24.06 -21.53
C VAL A 134 -15.39 25.28 -20.79
N PHE A 135 -15.53 25.30 -19.48
CA PHE A 135 -15.07 26.39 -18.63
C PHE A 135 -13.68 26.10 -18.08
N LYS A 136 -12.77 27.08 -18.17
CA LYS A 136 -11.42 27.00 -17.59
C LYS A 136 -11.22 28.14 -16.60
N TRP A 137 -10.93 27.80 -15.35
CA TRP A 137 -10.56 28.76 -14.32
C TRP A 137 -9.04 28.88 -14.26
N ASP A 138 -8.52 29.89 -14.94
CA ASP A 138 -7.10 30.20 -15.05
C ASP A 138 -6.78 31.65 -14.61
N GLY A 139 -5.51 32.06 -14.73
CA GLY A 139 -5.05 33.40 -14.35
C GLY A 139 -5.45 33.81 -12.92
N ASN A 140 -6.03 35.01 -12.78
CA ASN A 140 -6.53 35.55 -11.51
C ASN A 140 -7.81 34.85 -11.00
N ASN A 141 -8.45 34.07 -11.87
CA ASN A 141 -9.65 33.30 -11.58
C ASN A 141 -9.39 31.83 -11.24
N LYS A 142 -8.12 31.41 -11.13
CA LYS A 142 -7.77 30.06 -10.65
C LYS A 142 -8.47 29.73 -9.34
N LEU A 143 -8.92 28.48 -9.25
CA LEU A 143 -9.42 27.94 -7.99
C LEU A 143 -8.25 27.68 -7.05
N THR A 144 -8.45 27.94 -5.77
CA THR A 144 -7.41 27.74 -4.76
C THR A 144 -7.31 26.27 -4.37
N GLU A 145 -6.11 25.70 -4.47
CA GLU A 145 -5.87 24.30 -4.11
C GLU A 145 -6.27 24.00 -2.65
N GLY A 146 -6.94 22.87 -2.43
CA GLY A 146 -7.44 22.40 -1.14
C GLY A 146 -8.82 22.94 -0.75
N LYS A 147 -9.34 23.97 -1.42
CA LYS A 147 -10.68 24.54 -1.16
C LYS A 147 -11.79 23.77 -1.88
N TYR A 148 -13.03 24.02 -1.47
CA TYR A 148 -14.23 23.38 -2.03
C TYR A 148 -15.08 24.41 -2.77
N TYR A 149 -15.64 24.02 -3.91
CA TYR A 149 -16.42 24.90 -4.77
C TYR A 149 -17.70 24.21 -5.26
N THR A 150 -18.76 24.99 -5.46
CA THR A 150 -19.94 24.62 -6.25
C THR A 150 -20.06 25.56 -7.45
N PHE A 151 -20.74 25.11 -8.51
CA PHE A 151 -20.77 25.78 -9.81
C PHE A 151 -22.19 26.15 -10.28
N VAL A 152 -22.32 27.32 -10.90
CA VAL A 152 -23.50 27.76 -11.68
C VAL A 152 -23.02 28.35 -12.98
N PHE A 153 -23.79 28.15 -14.05
CA PHE A 153 -23.45 28.66 -15.37
C PHE A 153 -24.58 29.55 -15.89
N TRP A 154 -24.26 30.74 -16.36
CA TRP A 154 -25.21 31.65 -16.98
C TRP A 154 -24.79 31.97 -18.40
N LYS A 155 -25.77 32.13 -19.27
CA LYS A 155 -25.53 32.83 -20.52
C LYS A 155 -25.30 34.30 -20.21
N LYS A 156 -24.32 34.93 -20.86
CA LYS A 156 -23.87 36.29 -20.51
C LYS A 156 -25.00 37.33 -20.61
N ASP A 157 -25.91 37.14 -21.56
CA ASP A 157 -27.11 37.97 -21.75
C ASP A 157 -28.19 37.79 -20.66
N GLY A 158 -27.96 36.97 -19.63
CA GLY A 158 -28.88 36.73 -18.52
C GLY A 158 -30.13 35.92 -18.87
N THR A 159 -30.31 35.50 -20.13
CA THR A 159 -31.54 34.84 -20.58
C THR A 159 -31.61 33.36 -20.24
N GLU A 160 -30.47 32.71 -20.02
CA GLU A 160 -30.40 31.28 -19.69
C GLU A 160 -29.45 31.01 -18.52
N LYS A 161 -29.75 29.98 -17.73
CA LYS A 161 -28.83 29.45 -16.72
C LYS A 161 -28.87 27.92 -16.66
N ILE A 162 -27.76 27.31 -16.24
CA ILE A 162 -27.60 25.88 -16.00
C ILE A 162 -27.23 25.68 -14.52
N VAL A 163 -27.99 24.84 -13.83
CA VAL A 163 -27.82 24.55 -12.39
C VAL A 163 -27.86 23.06 -12.12
N PHE A 164 -27.32 22.61 -10.99
CA PHE A 164 -27.47 21.22 -10.55
C PHE A 164 -28.91 20.93 -10.12
N LYS A 165 -29.37 19.69 -10.29
CA LYS A 165 -30.65 19.23 -9.73
C LYS A 165 -30.69 19.51 -8.22
N GLN A 166 -31.81 20.01 -7.72
CA GLN A 166 -31.97 20.41 -6.31
C GLN A 166 -31.61 19.29 -5.32
N GLU A 167 -31.87 18.03 -5.68
CA GLU A 167 -31.48 16.87 -4.88
C GLU A 167 -29.96 16.78 -4.64
N PHE A 168 -29.15 17.07 -5.67
CA PHE A 168 -27.69 17.08 -5.57
C PHE A 168 -27.19 18.27 -4.77
N ILE A 169 -27.84 19.43 -4.89
CA ILE A 169 -27.54 20.60 -4.05
C ILE A 169 -27.85 20.28 -2.58
N ASN A 170 -29.01 19.71 -2.28
CA ASN A 170 -29.43 19.40 -0.90
C ASN A 170 -28.56 18.33 -0.23
N SER A 171 -27.97 17.43 -1.03
CA SER A 171 -27.05 16.39 -0.58
C SER A 171 -25.56 16.78 -0.77
N SER A 172 -25.29 18.03 -1.16
CA SER A 172 -23.96 18.58 -1.47
C SER A 172 -23.17 17.81 -2.55
N GLN A 173 -23.83 16.98 -3.36
CA GLN A 173 -23.22 16.28 -4.49
C GLN A 173 -22.73 17.22 -5.61
N ASP A 174 -23.15 18.49 -5.57
CA ASP A 174 -22.69 19.59 -6.41
C ASP A 174 -21.36 20.24 -5.95
N THR A 175 -20.75 19.71 -4.88
CA THR A 175 -19.47 20.23 -4.36
C THR A 175 -18.27 19.46 -4.88
N PHE A 176 -17.24 20.21 -5.29
CA PHE A 176 -15.97 19.70 -5.82
C PHE A 176 -14.81 20.26 -5.02
N ARG A 177 -13.80 19.43 -4.76
CA ARG A 177 -12.56 19.89 -4.16
C ARG A 177 -11.61 20.33 -5.27
N ALA A 178 -11.08 21.54 -5.19
CA ALA A 178 -10.01 21.99 -6.07
C ALA A 178 -8.71 21.32 -5.58
N GLU A 179 -8.47 20.09 -6.00
CA GLU A 179 -7.21 19.38 -5.73
C GLU A 179 -6.53 19.06 -7.05
N LYS A 180 -5.19 19.08 -7.06
CA LYS A 180 -4.44 18.57 -8.20
C LYS A 180 -4.71 17.08 -8.38
N ARG A 181 -4.71 16.64 -9.63
CA ARG A 181 -4.67 15.22 -9.91
C ARG A 181 -3.39 14.65 -9.27
N ARG A 182 -3.50 13.57 -8.50
CA ARG A 182 -2.33 12.89 -7.95
C ARG A 182 -1.46 12.45 -9.12
N LYS A 183 -0.21 12.95 -9.16
CA LYS A 183 0.81 12.40 -10.06
C LYS A 183 1.18 11.03 -9.52
N THR A 184 0.82 10.00 -10.24
CA THR A 184 1.23 8.62 -9.97
C THR A 184 2.21 8.19 -11.05
N ASN A 185 2.84 7.04 -10.87
CA ASN A 185 3.71 6.48 -11.91
C ASN A 185 3.00 6.29 -13.27
N GLN A 186 1.66 6.27 -13.33
CA GLN A 186 0.90 6.14 -14.56
C GLN A 186 1.00 7.36 -15.49
N THR A 187 1.38 8.53 -14.96
CA THR A 187 1.46 9.78 -15.73
C THR A 187 2.86 10.09 -16.25
N LEU A 188 3.84 9.22 -15.99
CA LEU A 188 5.22 9.42 -16.43
C LEU A 188 5.37 9.28 -17.95
N ASP A 189 6.26 10.10 -18.52
CA ASP A 189 6.75 9.89 -19.88
C ASP A 189 7.80 8.77 -19.88
N PHE A 190 7.35 7.57 -20.21
CA PHE A 190 8.16 6.35 -20.18
C PHE A 190 9.22 6.27 -21.29
N THR A 191 9.13 7.11 -22.33
CA THR A 191 10.11 7.10 -23.42
C THR A 191 11.52 7.50 -22.95
N LYS A 192 11.59 8.31 -21.89
CA LYS A 192 12.83 8.68 -21.19
C LYS A 192 13.56 7.49 -20.55
N TYR A 193 12.86 6.37 -20.39
CA TYR A 193 13.37 5.16 -19.76
C TYR A 193 13.62 4.02 -20.76
N GLY A 194 13.74 4.34 -22.06
CA GLY A 194 14.09 3.38 -23.10
C GLY A 194 12.91 2.54 -23.62
N ILE A 195 11.68 2.95 -23.32
CA ILE A 195 10.45 2.30 -23.81
C ILE A 195 10.03 2.97 -25.12
N THR A 196 9.81 2.19 -26.16
CA THR A 196 9.38 2.72 -27.46
C THR A 196 7.93 3.21 -27.39
N LYS A 197 7.59 4.28 -28.11
CA LYS A 197 6.20 4.75 -28.20
C LYS A 197 5.43 3.90 -29.20
N ALA A 198 4.39 3.20 -28.74
CA ALA A 198 3.45 2.47 -29.60
C ALA A 198 2.14 3.23 -29.78
N ALA A 199 1.46 3.02 -30.92
CA ALA A 199 0.14 3.63 -31.20
C ALA A 199 -0.96 3.06 -30.30
N THR A 200 -0.87 1.77 -29.99
CA THR A 200 -1.80 1.05 -29.11
C THR A 200 -1.00 0.26 -28.11
N VAL A 201 -1.38 0.36 -26.84
CA VAL A 201 -0.76 -0.36 -25.73
C VAL A 201 -1.79 -1.33 -25.16
N LYS A 202 -1.41 -2.59 -25.00
CA LYS A 202 -2.21 -3.60 -24.31
C LYS A 202 -1.91 -3.59 -22.82
N ASP A 203 -2.93 -3.33 -22.02
CA ASP A 203 -2.83 -3.36 -20.56
C ASP A 203 -3.06 -4.78 -20.02
N ARG A 204 -2.15 -5.22 -19.14
CA ARG A 204 -2.24 -6.44 -18.35
C ARG A 204 -2.37 -6.04 -16.89
N VAL A 205 -3.38 -6.53 -16.19
CA VAL A 205 -3.72 -6.03 -14.85
C VAL A 205 -3.29 -7.01 -13.77
N LEU A 206 -2.53 -6.53 -12.79
CA LEU A 206 -2.27 -7.22 -11.53
C LEU A 206 -3.52 -7.08 -10.64
N ILE A 207 -4.35 -8.12 -10.65
CA ILE A 207 -5.63 -8.17 -9.92
C ILE A 207 -5.49 -8.52 -8.43
N HIS A 208 -4.30 -8.94 -7.99
CA HIS A 208 -3.97 -9.15 -6.60
C HIS A 208 -2.83 -8.21 -6.18
N PRO A 209 -2.88 -7.64 -4.97
CA PRO A 209 -1.77 -6.85 -4.46
C PRO A 209 -0.58 -7.78 -4.23
N ALA A 210 0.62 -7.37 -4.65
CA ALA A 210 1.82 -8.11 -4.25
C ALA A 210 2.03 -7.92 -2.73
N ALA A 211 2.45 -8.96 -2.04
CA ALA A 211 2.66 -8.91 -0.60
C ALA A 211 3.81 -7.96 -0.27
N ARG A 212 3.52 -6.82 0.40
CA ARG A 212 4.54 -5.83 0.80
C ARG A 212 5.69 -6.47 1.57
N ASP A 213 5.38 -7.32 2.54
CA ASP A 213 6.36 -8.02 3.37
C ASP A 213 7.25 -9.01 2.61
N ALA A 214 6.84 -9.45 1.42
CA ALA A 214 7.62 -10.39 0.61
C ALA A 214 8.59 -9.70 -0.36
N ASN A 215 8.44 -8.39 -0.57
CA ASN A 215 9.24 -7.62 -1.53
C ASN A 215 10.13 -6.63 -0.77
N LYS A 216 11.37 -7.04 -0.53
CA LYS A 216 12.38 -6.33 0.26
C LYS A 216 13.72 -6.28 -0.49
N LEU A 217 14.61 -5.40 -0.04
CA LEU A 217 16.02 -5.44 -0.45
C LEU A 217 16.67 -6.71 0.10
N ASP A 218 17.49 -7.38 -0.68
CA ASP A 218 18.35 -8.44 -0.18
C ASP A 218 19.56 -7.87 0.59
N GLN A 219 20.50 -8.75 0.94
CA GLN A 219 21.67 -8.37 1.73
C GLN A 219 22.65 -7.46 0.99
N ASP A 220 22.63 -7.49 -0.35
CA ASP A 220 23.48 -6.68 -1.21
C ASP A 220 22.76 -5.37 -1.62
N GLY A 221 21.58 -5.12 -1.03
CA GLY A 221 20.75 -3.97 -1.33
C GLY A 221 20.05 -4.07 -2.68
N VAL A 222 19.84 -5.28 -3.20
CA VAL A 222 19.14 -5.51 -4.47
C VAL A 222 17.67 -5.73 -4.18
N PHE A 223 16.80 -4.94 -4.80
CA PHE A 223 15.36 -5.17 -4.77
C PHE A 223 15.01 -6.16 -5.89
N LYS A 224 14.32 -7.25 -5.56
CA LYS A 224 13.84 -8.23 -6.53
C LYS A 224 12.31 -8.21 -6.56
N PHE A 225 11.73 -8.00 -7.74
CA PHE A 225 10.29 -8.07 -7.95
C PHE A 225 9.99 -9.20 -8.94
N SER A 226 9.34 -10.26 -8.46
CA SER A 226 8.99 -11.42 -9.29
C SER A 226 7.49 -11.39 -9.59
N LEU A 227 7.12 -11.39 -10.87
CA LEU A 227 5.72 -11.43 -11.30
C LEU A 227 5.31 -12.86 -11.64
N HIS A 228 4.24 -13.34 -11.02
CA HIS A 228 3.62 -14.64 -11.30
C HIS A 228 2.13 -14.47 -11.66
N LEU A 229 1.51 -15.55 -12.15
CA LEU A 229 0.07 -15.70 -12.46
C LEU A 229 -0.41 -15.04 -13.78
N ALA A 230 -1.74 -14.91 -13.91
CA ALA A 230 -2.47 -14.48 -15.10
C ALA A 230 -1.88 -13.28 -15.89
N PRO A 231 -1.39 -12.18 -15.28
CA PRO A 231 -0.89 -11.05 -16.07
C PRO A 231 0.37 -11.40 -16.87
N THR A 232 1.17 -12.36 -16.41
CA THR A 232 2.40 -12.79 -17.10
C THR A 232 2.18 -13.98 -18.03
N LYS A 233 0.94 -14.46 -18.23
CA LYS A 233 0.68 -15.56 -19.15
C LYS A 233 1.00 -15.16 -20.59
N GLY A 234 1.90 -15.91 -21.23
CA GLY A 234 2.32 -15.70 -22.62
C GLY A 234 3.08 -14.40 -22.86
N VAL A 235 3.74 -13.83 -21.84
CA VAL A 235 4.66 -12.71 -22.03
C VAL A 235 5.93 -13.18 -22.72
N THR A 236 6.48 -12.36 -23.59
CA THR A 236 7.71 -12.63 -24.35
C THR A 236 8.55 -11.35 -24.46
N GLY A 237 9.80 -11.51 -24.89
CA GLY A 237 10.70 -10.40 -25.18
C GLY A 237 11.25 -9.70 -23.93
N THR A 238 11.86 -8.54 -24.17
CA THR A 238 12.48 -7.73 -23.13
C THR A 238 11.48 -6.79 -22.46
N TRP A 239 11.54 -6.70 -21.14
CA TRP A 239 10.70 -5.86 -20.30
C TRP A 239 11.53 -4.91 -19.43
N ILE A 240 10.98 -3.72 -19.20
CA ILE A 240 11.54 -2.66 -18.36
C ILE A 240 10.60 -2.45 -17.17
N GLY A 241 11.11 -2.69 -15.97
CA GLY A 241 10.46 -2.35 -14.71
C GLY A 241 10.85 -0.96 -14.27
N VAL A 242 9.87 -0.10 -14.06
CA VAL A 242 10.05 1.30 -13.64
C VAL A 242 9.57 1.44 -12.20
N ALA A 243 10.50 1.64 -11.28
CA ALA A 243 10.24 1.94 -9.88
C ALA A 243 10.27 3.46 -9.67
N SER A 244 9.17 4.03 -9.20
CA SER A 244 9.06 5.48 -8.97
C SER A 244 8.91 5.75 -7.48
N GLU A 245 9.73 6.64 -6.93
CA GLU A 245 9.67 7.01 -5.52
C GLU A 245 8.37 7.78 -5.23
N VAL A 246 7.73 7.41 -4.13
CA VAL A 246 6.47 8.00 -3.66
C VAL A 246 6.62 8.54 -2.26
N LYS A 247 5.68 9.39 -1.85
CA LYS A 247 5.72 10.06 -0.54
C LYS A 247 5.75 9.09 0.64
N SER A 248 4.96 8.01 0.59
CA SER A 248 4.90 7.01 1.67
C SER A 248 4.24 5.70 1.23
N LEU A 249 4.05 4.76 2.15
CA LEU A 249 3.27 3.53 1.91
C LEU A 249 1.76 3.76 1.85
N GLU A 250 1.30 4.93 2.28
CA GLU A 250 -0.11 5.31 2.36
C GLU A 250 -0.45 6.42 1.35
N ASP A 251 0.55 6.94 0.64
CA ASP A 251 0.42 7.97 -0.37
C ASP A 251 1.34 7.66 -1.56
N ASN A 252 0.74 7.08 -2.61
CA ASN A 252 1.41 6.75 -3.86
C ASN A 252 1.63 7.95 -4.80
N THR A 253 1.44 9.18 -4.33
CA THR A 253 1.84 10.37 -5.08
C THR A 253 3.36 10.39 -5.24
N LEU A 254 3.84 10.64 -6.45
CA LEU A 254 5.26 10.77 -6.75
C LEU A 254 5.91 11.89 -5.92
N VAL A 255 7.17 11.69 -5.52
CA VAL A 255 7.97 12.76 -4.93
C VAL A 255 8.41 13.77 -6.00
N GLU A 256 8.67 15.01 -5.58
CA GLU A 256 9.14 16.10 -6.44
C GLU A 256 10.51 16.59 -5.92
N PRO A 257 11.57 16.62 -6.76
CA PRO A 257 11.60 16.17 -8.15
C PRO A 257 11.41 14.66 -8.29
N GLU A 258 10.88 14.22 -9.44
CA GLU A 258 10.66 12.80 -9.75
C GLU A 258 11.95 11.98 -9.60
N SER A 259 11.89 10.89 -8.83
CA SER A 259 12.99 9.96 -8.60
C SER A 259 12.59 8.58 -9.12
N VAL A 260 13.23 8.16 -10.22
CA VAL A 260 12.88 6.94 -10.96
C VAL A 260 14.10 6.03 -11.10
N LYS A 261 13.89 4.73 -10.90
CA LYS A 261 14.88 3.66 -11.00
C LYS A 261 14.38 2.58 -11.94
N VAL A 262 15.25 2.09 -12.84
CA VAL A 262 14.84 1.12 -13.87
C VAL A 262 15.57 -0.21 -13.76
N ALA A 263 14.86 -1.30 -14.03
CA ALA A 263 15.41 -2.64 -14.16
C ALA A 263 14.97 -3.24 -15.50
N GLU A 264 15.84 -4.04 -16.13
CA GLU A 264 15.54 -4.73 -17.38
C GLU A 264 15.56 -6.24 -17.13
N THR A 265 14.62 -6.98 -17.71
CA THR A 265 14.59 -8.45 -17.71
C THR A 265 14.14 -8.97 -19.06
N GLU A 266 14.57 -10.17 -19.42
CA GLU A 266 13.98 -10.93 -20.52
C GLU A 266 12.89 -11.86 -19.96
N ALA A 267 11.81 -12.07 -20.70
CA ALA A 267 10.77 -13.01 -20.33
C ALA A 267 11.27 -14.45 -20.43
N ASP A 268 11.17 -15.22 -19.34
CA ASP A 268 11.44 -16.65 -19.35
C ASP A 268 10.23 -17.40 -19.93
N THR A 269 10.36 -17.85 -21.18
CA THR A 269 9.32 -18.59 -21.90
C THR A 269 9.21 -20.06 -21.48
N ALA A 270 10.20 -20.57 -20.72
CA ALA A 270 10.18 -21.92 -20.18
C ALA A 270 9.55 -21.99 -18.77
N ALA A 271 9.32 -20.85 -18.13
CA ALA A 271 8.63 -20.76 -16.85
C ALA A 271 7.18 -21.24 -17.00
N ASP A 272 6.83 -22.33 -16.31
CA ASP A 272 5.46 -22.84 -16.26
C ASP A 272 4.50 -21.77 -15.72
N SER A 273 3.37 -21.60 -16.42
CA SER A 273 2.35 -20.61 -16.08
C SER A 273 1.66 -20.83 -14.73
N GLU A 274 1.76 -22.04 -14.15
CA GLU A 274 1.17 -22.35 -12.85
C GLU A 274 2.13 -22.16 -11.66
N THR A 275 3.45 -22.33 -11.87
CA THR A 275 4.43 -22.39 -10.76
C THR A 275 5.67 -21.50 -10.94
N GLY A 276 5.89 -20.93 -12.12
CA GLY A 276 7.06 -20.11 -12.45
C GLY A 276 6.85 -18.60 -12.30
N PHE A 277 7.95 -17.85 -12.41
CA PHE A 277 7.98 -16.38 -12.47
C PHE A 277 8.55 -15.94 -13.82
N PRO A 278 7.72 -15.74 -14.86
CA PRO A 278 8.19 -15.42 -16.21
C PRO A 278 8.94 -14.09 -16.30
N LEU A 279 8.70 -13.18 -15.35
CA LEU A 279 9.38 -11.88 -15.29
C LEU A 279 9.92 -11.66 -13.88
N ILE A 280 11.24 -11.44 -13.79
CA ILE A 280 11.95 -11.19 -12.54
C ILE A 280 12.82 -9.95 -12.71
N PHE A 281 12.41 -8.84 -12.12
CA PHE A 281 13.17 -7.59 -12.15
C PHE A 281 14.12 -7.52 -10.97
N LYS A 282 15.36 -7.07 -11.24
CA LYS A 282 16.39 -6.82 -10.23
C LYS A 282 16.91 -5.40 -10.39
N TRP A 283 16.78 -4.59 -9.33
CA TRP A 283 17.38 -3.26 -9.26
C TRP A 283 18.75 -3.37 -8.59
N ASP A 284 19.74 -3.86 -9.34
CA ASP A 284 21.09 -4.17 -8.88
C ASP A 284 22.17 -3.24 -9.47
N LYS A 285 21.92 -2.60 -10.61
CA LYS A 285 22.83 -1.61 -11.22
C LYS A 285 22.95 -0.39 -10.32
N GLU A 286 24.17 0.10 -10.11
CA GLU A 286 24.50 1.11 -9.09
C GLU A 286 23.61 2.36 -9.09
N ASN A 287 23.39 2.98 -10.25
CA ASN A 287 22.50 4.15 -10.37
C ASN A 287 21.00 3.82 -10.31
N ASN A 288 20.65 2.54 -10.45
CA ASN A 288 19.29 2.04 -10.44
C ASN A 288 18.92 1.26 -9.17
N LYS A 289 19.83 1.09 -8.20
CA LYS A 289 19.46 0.48 -6.92
C LYS A 289 18.38 1.32 -6.23
N LEU A 290 17.42 0.65 -5.60
CA LEU A 290 16.44 1.33 -4.76
C LEU A 290 17.13 1.78 -3.46
N THR A 291 16.73 2.94 -2.95
CA THR A 291 17.34 3.52 -1.75
C THR A 291 16.68 2.97 -0.50
N GLU A 292 17.47 2.47 0.43
CA GLU A 292 16.97 1.91 1.70
C GLU A 292 16.13 2.96 2.46
N GLY A 293 14.95 2.53 2.95
CA GLY A 293 14.00 3.36 3.69
C GLY A 293 13.04 4.20 2.84
N LYS A 294 13.16 4.18 1.50
CA LYS A 294 12.24 4.87 0.58
C LYS A 294 11.08 3.99 0.13
N ALA A 295 9.95 4.60 -0.18
CA ALA A 295 8.77 3.92 -0.71
C ALA A 295 8.71 4.07 -2.24
N TYR A 296 8.33 3.00 -2.93
CA TYR A 296 8.25 2.95 -4.39
C TYR A 296 6.95 2.32 -4.88
N THR A 297 6.45 2.76 -6.03
CA THR A 297 5.44 2.04 -6.84
C THR A 297 6.06 1.59 -8.17
N PHE A 298 5.48 0.57 -8.80
CA PHE A 298 6.06 -0.11 -9.96
C PHE A 298 5.10 -0.15 -11.15
N VAL A 299 5.63 0.07 -12.35
CA VAL A 299 4.99 -0.27 -13.63
C VAL A 299 5.97 -1.06 -14.48
N PHE A 300 5.48 -2.02 -15.24
CA PHE A 300 6.33 -2.86 -16.09
C PHE A 300 5.89 -2.70 -17.53
N TRP A 301 6.82 -2.37 -18.41
CA TRP A 301 6.57 -2.18 -19.84
C TRP A 301 7.35 -3.20 -20.64
N LYS A 302 6.76 -3.70 -21.72
CA LYS A 302 7.54 -4.33 -22.76
C LYS A 302 8.36 -3.25 -23.47
N LYS A 303 9.63 -3.53 -23.76
CA LYS A 303 10.58 -2.53 -24.28
C LYS A 303 10.15 -1.93 -25.62
N ASP A 304 9.41 -2.68 -26.41
CA ASP A 304 8.79 -2.25 -27.68
C ASP A 304 7.56 -1.33 -27.50
N GLY A 305 7.11 -1.10 -26.25
CA GLY A 305 5.97 -0.24 -25.92
C GLY A 305 4.59 -0.84 -26.17
N THR A 306 4.51 -2.06 -26.70
CA THR A 306 3.23 -2.65 -27.14
C THR A 306 2.38 -3.16 -25.98
N GLU A 307 3.00 -3.45 -24.84
CA GLU A 307 2.33 -4.02 -23.67
C GLU A 307 2.84 -3.37 -22.38
N ARG A 308 1.95 -3.24 -21.39
CA ARG A 308 2.35 -2.89 -20.02
C ARG A 308 1.57 -3.70 -18.99
N ILE A 309 2.18 -3.91 -17.84
CA ILE A 309 1.57 -4.52 -16.65
C ILE A 309 1.43 -3.44 -15.58
N VAL A 310 0.20 -3.26 -15.11
CA VAL A 310 -0.18 -2.24 -14.12
C VAL A 310 -1.00 -2.86 -12.99
N PHE A 311 -0.98 -2.23 -11.81
CA PHE A 311 -1.88 -2.59 -10.73
C PHE A 311 -3.33 -2.25 -11.07
N LYS A 312 -4.28 -3.02 -10.55
CA LYS A 312 -5.71 -2.66 -10.63
C LYS A 312 -5.93 -1.28 -10.02
N GLN A 313 -6.75 -0.45 -10.66
CA GLN A 313 -6.97 0.95 -10.27
C GLN A 313 -7.34 1.12 -8.78
N GLU A 314 -8.15 0.21 -8.23
CA GLU A 314 -8.51 0.24 -6.80
C GLU A 314 -7.30 0.16 -5.85
N PHE A 315 -6.23 -0.55 -6.24
CA PHE A 315 -5.01 -0.63 -5.46
C PHE A 315 -4.18 0.63 -5.59
N ILE A 316 -4.20 1.27 -6.75
CA ILE A 316 -3.56 2.57 -6.97
C ILE A 316 -4.28 3.63 -6.13
N ASP A 317 -5.61 3.70 -6.19
CA ASP A 317 -6.38 4.73 -5.46
C ASP A 317 -6.23 4.60 -3.94
N SER A 318 -6.07 3.36 -3.45
CA SER A 318 -5.85 3.03 -2.03
C SER A 318 -4.36 2.92 -1.64
N SER A 319 -3.43 3.27 -2.53
CA SER A 319 -1.96 3.17 -2.33
C SER A 319 -1.46 1.77 -1.97
N ARG A 320 -2.21 0.71 -2.25
CA ARG A 320 -1.81 -0.69 -2.02
C ARG A 320 -0.79 -1.20 -3.04
N ASP A 321 -0.38 -0.36 -3.98
CA ASP A 321 0.66 -0.59 -4.99
C ASP A 321 2.06 -0.08 -4.56
N THR A 322 2.23 0.34 -3.31
CA THR A 322 3.50 0.87 -2.78
C THR A 322 4.26 -0.17 -1.95
N PHE A 323 5.59 -0.12 -2.02
CA PHE A 323 6.51 -1.03 -1.34
C PHE A 323 7.65 -0.25 -0.69
N LEU A 324 8.06 -0.67 0.51
CA LEU A 324 9.20 -0.08 1.21
C LEU A 324 10.46 -0.81 0.78
N ALA A 325 11.46 -0.07 0.32
CA ALA A 325 12.80 -0.60 0.10
C ALA A 325 13.50 -0.77 1.46
N GLU A 326 13.08 -1.75 2.25
CA GLU A 326 13.75 -2.13 3.49
C GLU A 326 14.60 -3.38 3.28
N LYS A 327 15.72 -3.50 3.98
CA LYS A 327 16.50 -4.74 3.97
C LYS A 327 15.71 -5.87 4.61
N ALA A 328 15.72 -7.03 3.95
CA ALA A 328 15.31 -8.28 4.56
C ALA A 328 16.17 -8.49 5.81
N ARG A 329 15.51 -8.55 6.99
CA ARG A 329 16.20 -8.89 8.23
C ARG A 329 16.91 -10.23 8.03
N ARG A 330 18.22 -10.29 8.26
CA ARG A 330 18.89 -11.58 8.42
C ARG A 330 18.30 -12.21 9.68
N THR A 331 17.69 -13.37 9.51
CA THR A 331 17.27 -14.23 10.63
C THR A 331 18.09 -15.50 10.54
N ASN A 332 18.12 -16.27 11.62
CA ASN A 332 18.80 -17.57 11.63
C ASN A 332 18.32 -18.54 10.55
N GLN A 333 17.12 -18.33 9.99
CA GLN A 333 16.55 -19.16 8.93
C GLN A 333 17.25 -18.97 7.57
N THR A 334 17.97 -17.87 7.36
CA THR A 334 18.68 -17.59 6.09
C THR A 334 20.13 -18.09 6.09
N ILE A 335 20.56 -18.76 7.16
CA ILE A 335 21.92 -19.30 7.28
C ILE A 335 22.05 -20.56 6.42
N ASP A 336 23.12 -20.63 5.63
CA ASP A 336 23.51 -21.86 4.92
C ASP A 336 23.94 -22.93 5.93
N PHE A 337 23.02 -23.83 6.25
CA PHE A 337 23.18 -24.90 7.22
C PHE A 337 24.17 -25.99 6.77
N THR A 338 24.43 -26.12 5.47
CA THR A 338 25.32 -27.15 4.93
C THR A 338 26.76 -26.97 5.41
N LYS A 339 27.17 -25.72 5.64
CA LYS A 339 28.44 -25.35 6.27
C LYS A 339 28.61 -25.88 7.70
N TYR A 340 27.52 -26.30 8.34
CA TYR A 340 27.50 -26.77 9.72
C TYR A 340 27.25 -28.29 9.84
N GLY A 341 27.29 -29.02 8.73
CA GLY A 341 27.22 -30.48 8.70
C GLY A 341 25.81 -31.06 8.56
N VAL A 342 24.83 -30.25 8.14
CA VAL A 342 23.51 -30.72 7.72
C VAL A 342 23.56 -31.08 6.24
N ALA A 343 23.01 -32.24 5.85
CA ALA A 343 23.01 -32.69 4.47
C ALA A 343 22.21 -31.74 3.56
N LYS A 344 22.73 -31.51 2.33
CA LYS A 344 22.11 -30.62 1.32
C LYS A 344 20.95 -31.29 0.59
N ASP A 345 21.08 -32.60 0.34
CA ASP A 345 20.19 -33.37 -0.51
C ASP A 345 19.41 -34.38 0.35
N PHE A 346 18.13 -34.10 0.59
CA PHE A 346 17.22 -35.12 1.13
C PHE A 346 16.50 -35.81 -0.04
N PRO A 347 16.64 -37.14 -0.21
CA PRO A 347 16.21 -37.86 -1.42
C PRO A 347 14.71 -37.78 -1.77
N GLU A 348 13.83 -37.40 -0.83
CA GLU A 348 12.37 -37.48 -1.01
C GLU A 348 11.67 -36.10 -1.13
N GLY A 349 12.43 -35.02 -1.32
CA GLY A 349 11.90 -33.80 -1.96
C GLY A 349 11.09 -32.80 -1.12
N ARG A 350 10.87 -32.99 0.19
CA ARG A 350 10.36 -31.93 1.08
C ARG A 350 10.93 -32.03 2.49
N VAL A 351 11.50 -30.93 3.00
CA VAL A 351 11.92 -30.81 4.41
C VAL A 351 10.68 -30.69 5.29
N LEU A 352 10.50 -31.61 6.23
CA LEU A 352 9.43 -31.51 7.22
C LEU A 352 9.75 -30.37 8.20
N THR A 353 8.90 -29.33 8.21
CA THR A 353 9.06 -28.19 9.11
C THR A 353 8.14 -28.34 10.31
N ARG A 354 8.73 -28.42 11.49
CA ARG A 354 8.05 -28.44 12.78
C ARG A 354 8.13 -27.05 13.42
N THR A 355 7.02 -26.55 13.98
CA THR A 355 6.96 -25.19 14.52
C THR A 355 6.79 -25.19 16.03
N LEU A 356 7.66 -24.46 16.74
CA LEU A 356 7.52 -24.16 18.16
C LEU A 356 6.44 -23.09 18.34
N ILE A 357 5.24 -23.52 18.73
CA ILE A 357 4.06 -22.65 18.97
C ILE A 357 4.06 -21.99 20.36
N HIS A 358 4.96 -22.40 21.24
CA HIS A 358 5.23 -21.75 22.51
C HIS A 358 6.72 -21.38 22.57
N PRO A 359 7.09 -20.21 23.11
CA PRO A 359 8.48 -19.87 23.33
C PRO A 359 9.11 -20.88 24.29
N ALA A 360 10.36 -21.30 24.03
CA ALA A 360 11.08 -22.13 24.98
C ALA A 360 11.26 -21.35 26.30
N ASP A 361 11.14 -22.03 27.44
CA ASP A 361 11.22 -21.36 28.74
C ASP A 361 12.62 -20.77 28.96
N ARG A 362 12.70 -19.43 28.99
CA ARG A 362 13.96 -18.70 29.21
C ARG A 362 14.62 -19.04 30.55
N ARG A 363 13.87 -19.47 31.56
CA ARG A 363 14.42 -19.83 32.89
C ARG A 363 15.08 -21.21 32.91
N SER A 364 14.67 -22.08 32.00
CA SER A 364 15.18 -23.46 31.88
C SER A 364 16.40 -23.57 30.96
N ASN A 365 16.67 -22.54 30.15
CA ASN A 365 17.78 -22.50 29.19
C ASN A 365 18.87 -21.54 29.70
N LYS A 366 19.90 -22.09 30.36
CA LYS A 366 20.95 -21.33 31.07
C LYS A 366 22.27 -22.08 31.09
N PHE A 367 23.34 -21.44 31.55
CA PHE A 367 24.59 -22.13 31.85
C PHE A 367 24.42 -23.16 32.98
N ASN A 368 25.02 -24.33 32.80
CA ASN A 368 25.18 -25.31 33.88
C ASN A 368 26.37 -24.93 34.78
N ALA A 369 26.58 -25.70 35.87
CA ALA A 369 27.67 -25.46 36.82
C ALA A 369 29.08 -25.51 36.19
N GLN A 370 29.22 -26.14 35.01
CA GLN A 370 30.46 -26.25 34.25
C GLN A 370 30.62 -25.11 33.22
N GLY A 371 29.70 -24.13 33.20
CA GLY A 371 29.73 -23.01 32.26
C GLY A 371 29.36 -23.38 30.83
N ASN A 372 28.62 -24.48 30.62
CA ASN A 372 28.10 -24.86 29.31
C ASN A 372 26.63 -24.47 29.20
N PHE A 373 26.26 -23.78 28.12
CA PHE A 373 24.87 -23.38 27.90
C PHE A 373 24.04 -24.58 27.46
N ARG A 374 22.96 -24.86 28.18
CA ARG A 374 22.01 -25.93 27.89
C ARG A 374 20.74 -25.34 27.28
N PHE A 375 20.33 -25.86 26.13
CA PHE A 375 19.04 -25.55 25.52
C PHE A 375 18.21 -26.83 25.38
N ALA A 376 17.06 -26.89 26.03
CA ALA A 376 16.21 -28.07 26.06
C ALA A 376 14.86 -27.80 25.39
N LEU A 377 14.51 -28.65 24.43
CA LEU A 377 13.21 -28.62 23.76
C LEU A 377 12.33 -29.73 24.34
N HIS A 378 11.12 -29.35 24.74
CA HIS A 378 10.07 -30.28 25.15
C HIS A 378 8.77 -29.95 24.39
N LEU A 379 7.77 -30.84 24.47
CA LEU A 379 6.42 -30.73 23.89
C LEU A 379 6.25 -31.23 22.43
N LYS A 380 5.00 -31.15 21.96
CA LYS A 380 4.47 -31.64 20.67
C LYS A 380 5.38 -31.46 19.44
N PRO A 381 6.13 -30.35 19.25
CA PRO A 381 6.98 -30.17 18.08
C PRO A 381 8.19 -31.11 18.04
N VAL A 382 8.64 -31.66 19.18
CA VAL A 382 9.75 -32.62 19.26
C VAL A 382 9.29 -34.05 19.49
N GLU A 383 7.98 -34.27 19.59
CA GLU A 383 7.40 -35.60 19.74
C GLU A 383 7.69 -36.47 18.50
N GLY A 384 8.22 -37.67 18.73
CA GLY A 384 8.64 -38.58 17.66
C GLY A 384 9.91 -38.13 16.92
N ALA A 385 10.64 -37.12 17.40
CA ALA A 385 11.96 -36.80 16.86
C ALA A 385 12.92 -37.98 17.10
N THR A 386 13.67 -38.36 16.07
CA THR A 386 14.65 -39.45 16.10
C THR A 386 15.95 -39.03 15.43
N GLY A 387 17.03 -39.78 15.66
CA GLY A 387 18.31 -39.60 14.98
C GLY A 387 19.17 -38.45 15.51
N GLU A 388 20.18 -38.06 14.73
CA GLU A 388 21.11 -36.98 15.06
C GLU A 388 20.56 -35.60 14.66
N TRP A 389 20.71 -34.63 15.55
CA TRP A 389 20.26 -33.25 15.35
C TRP A 389 21.41 -32.26 15.55
N ILE A 390 21.36 -31.17 14.80
CA ILE A 390 22.27 -30.03 14.85
C ILE A 390 21.46 -28.80 15.26
N ALA A 391 21.91 -28.10 16.30
CA ALA A 391 21.42 -26.78 16.68
C ALA A 391 22.43 -25.71 16.29
N LEU A 392 21.94 -24.64 15.65
CA LEU A 392 22.72 -23.44 15.37
C LEU A 392 22.22 -22.31 16.27
N ALA A 393 23.07 -21.87 17.18
CA ALA A 393 22.89 -20.66 17.96
C ALA A 393 23.56 -19.51 17.21
N THR A 394 22.79 -18.49 16.83
CA THR A 394 23.32 -17.32 16.11
C THR A 394 23.25 -16.10 17.00
N GLU A 395 24.37 -15.39 17.14
CA GLU A 395 24.44 -14.18 17.96
C GLU A 395 23.56 -13.08 17.36
N VAL A 396 22.80 -12.37 18.20
CA VAL A 396 21.94 -11.25 17.82
C VAL A 396 22.21 -10.02 18.68
N ASN A 397 21.66 -8.87 18.28
CA ASN A 397 21.92 -7.60 18.95
C ASN A 397 21.40 -7.55 20.39
N SER A 398 20.14 -7.96 20.64
CA SER A 398 19.53 -7.90 21.97
C SER A 398 18.28 -8.79 22.10
N LEU A 399 17.70 -8.90 23.31
CA LEU A 399 16.41 -9.58 23.53
C LEU A 399 15.23 -9.00 22.74
N SER A 400 15.31 -7.73 22.33
CA SER A 400 14.27 -7.02 21.56
C SER A 400 14.68 -6.75 20.11
N ASP A 401 15.86 -7.22 19.71
CA ASP A 401 16.39 -7.06 18.36
C ASP A 401 17.11 -8.35 17.95
N ASN A 402 16.38 -9.20 17.24
CA ASN A 402 16.88 -10.47 16.73
C ASN A 402 17.63 -10.34 15.40
N THR A 403 18.06 -9.15 15.00
CA THR A 403 18.98 -9.00 13.87
C THR A 403 20.32 -9.65 14.20
N LEU A 404 20.84 -10.43 13.25
CA LEU A 404 22.08 -11.18 13.44
C LEU A 404 23.27 -10.24 13.61
N LYS A 405 24.11 -10.52 14.61
CA LYS A 405 25.44 -9.92 14.67
C LYS A 405 26.36 -10.56 13.66
N LEU A 406 27.18 -9.72 13.04
CA LEU A 406 28.13 -10.10 12.01
C LEU A 406 29.56 -9.99 12.55
N ASP A 407 30.42 -10.90 12.10
CA ASP A 407 31.86 -10.79 12.31
C ASP A 407 32.48 -9.68 11.44
N SER A 408 33.80 -9.48 11.57
CA SER A 408 34.54 -8.48 10.80
C SER A 408 34.50 -8.69 9.27
N ASN A 409 34.08 -9.87 8.82
CA ASN A 409 33.96 -10.24 7.42
C ASN A 409 32.50 -10.17 6.94
N GLY A 410 31.57 -9.69 7.77
CA GLY A 410 30.14 -9.59 7.44
C GLY A 410 29.36 -10.90 7.53
N ASN A 411 29.93 -11.95 8.16
CA ASN A 411 29.29 -13.25 8.29
C ASN A 411 28.57 -13.44 9.64
N PRO A 412 27.49 -14.24 9.63
CA PRO A 412 26.93 -14.96 10.76
C PRO A 412 27.86 -15.27 11.94
N ILE A 413 27.75 -14.68 13.13
CA ILE A 413 28.41 -15.28 14.30
C ILE A 413 27.58 -16.49 14.77
N VAL A 414 27.98 -17.70 14.34
CA VAL A 414 27.24 -18.94 14.58
C VAL A 414 28.03 -19.90 15.47
N LYS A 415 27.32 -20.53 16.41
CA LYS A 415 27.83 -21.59 17.30
C LYS A 415 26.97 -22.85 17.13
N LYS A 416 27.61 -24.00 17.01
CA LYS A 416 26.96 -25.29 16.76
C LYS A 416 26.94 -26.16 18.02
N ALA A 417 25.84 -26.87 18.24
CA ALA A 417 25.78 -28.04 19.12
C ALA A 417 25.10 -29.20 18.39
N THR A 418 25.44 -30.42 18.77
CA THR A 418 24.80 -31.64 18.27
C THR A 418 24.17 -32.42 19.40
N THR A 419 23.10 -33.15 19.10
CA THR A 419 22.49 -34.10 20.04
C THR A 419 21.92 -35.30 19.29
N ILE A 420 21.58 -36.35 20.03
CA ILE A 420 20.85 -37.51 19.53
C ILE A 420 19.48 -37.50 20.19
N ALA A 421 18.41 -37.50 19.39
CA ALA A 421 17.07 -37.47 19.91
C ALA A 421 16.75 -38.75 20.69
N LYS A 422 16.23 -38.59 21.91
CA LYS A 422 15.85 -39.70 22.78
C LYS A 422 14.35 -39.62 23.07
N PRO A 423 13.51 -40.38 22.35
CA PRO A 423 12.06 -40.20 22.35
C PRO A 423 11.38 -40.38 23.71
N THR A 424 12.04 -41.06 24.64
CA THR A 424 11.51 -41.40 25.98
C THR A 424 11.91 -40.42 27.08
N GLU A 425 12.75 -39.42 26.79
CA GLU A 425 13.19 -38.43 27.78
C GLU A 425 12.20 -37.26 27.88
N SER A 426 12.13 -36.62 29.06
CA SER A 426 11.29 -35.42 29.28
C SER A 426 11.67 -34.25 28.35
N PHE A 427 12.92 -34.24 27.87
CA PHE A 427 13.43 -33.33 26.85
C PHE A 427 14.00 -34.16 25.70
N PRO A 428 13.18 -34.55 24.71
CA PRO A 428 13.62 -35.43 23.62
C PRO A 428 14.81 -34.89 22.83
N LEU A 429 15.01 -33.56 22.85
CA LEU A 429 16.16 -32.87 22.28
C LEU A 429 16.76 -31.91 23.30
N GLU A 430 17.97 -32.21 23.75
CA GLU A 430 18.78 -31.35 24.61
C GLU A 430 20.13 -31.05 23.93
N PHE A 431 20.43 -29.77 23.75
CA PHE A 431 21.66 -29.30 23.13
C PHE A 431 22.56 -28.62 24.16
N ILE A 432 23.85 -28.93 24.12
CA ILE A 432 24.86 -28.40 25.05
C ILE A 432 26.02 -27.82 24.24
N TRP A 433 26.22 -26.50 24.33
CA TRP A 433 27.37 -25.83 23.72
C TRP A 433 28.56 -25.87 24.66
N SER A 434 29.38 -26.91 24.53
CA SER A 434 30.52 -27.19 25.42
C SER A 434 31.88 -27.25 24.73
N GLU A 435 31.92 -27.42 23.40
CA GLU A 435 33.18 -27.54 22.64
C GLU A 435 33.91 -26.18 22.53
N ASN A 436 35.25 -26.22 22.57
CA ASN A 436 36.09 -25.03 22.39
C ASN A 436 35.81 -24.37 21.03
N GLY A 437 35.61 -23.06 21.04
CA GLY A 437 35.18 -22.30 19.86
C GLY A 437 33.67 -22.37 19.56
N GLN A 438 32.94 -23.34 20.12
CA GLN A 438 31.49 -23.47 20.01
C GLN A 438 30.72 -23.05 21.27
N LYS A 439 31.39 -22.83 22.41
CA LYS A 439 30.74 -22.30 23.61
C LYS A 439 30.01 -20.98 23.34
N LEU A 440 28.83 -20.86 23.92
CA LEU A 440 28.14 -19.57 24.02
C LEU A 440 28.82 -18.73 25.10
N GLU A 441 28.82 -17.42 24.93
CA GLU A 441 29.48 -16.51 25.87
C GLU A 441 28.45 -15.83 26.76
N ALA A 442 28.76 -15.71 28.05
CA ALA A 442 27.87 -15.11 29.03
C ALA A 442 27.57 -13.64 28.70
N GLY A 443 26.31 -13.25 28.87
CA GLY A 443 25.82 -11.89 28.60
C GLY A 443 25.46 -11.62 27.13
N LYS A 444 25.79 -12.52 26.19
CA LYS A 444 25.40 -12.40 24.79
C LYS A 444 23.99 -12.92 24.54
N PHE A 445 23.42 -12.55 23.38
CA PHE A 445 22.07 -12.92 22.97
C PHE A 445 22.12 -13.83 21.76
N TYR A 446 21.27 -14.86 21.73
CA TYR A 446 21.23 -15.86 20.68
C TYR A 446 19.80 -16.19 20.26
N THR A 447 19.61 -16.46 18.98
CA THR A 447 18.43 -17.18 18.45
C THR A 447 18.86 -18.56 17.93
N PHE A 448 17.92 -19.50 17.86
CA PHE A 448 18.22 -20.92 17.61
C PHE A 448 17.40 -21.49 16.45
N ILE A 449 18.04 -22.31 15.62
CA ILE A 449 17.38 -23.18 14.64
C ILE A 449 17.91 -24.60 14.79
N PHE A 450 17.02 -25.58 14.61
CA PHE A 450 17.36 -26.99 14.81
C PHE A 450 17.08 -27.76 13.53
N TRP A 451 18.05 -28.55 13.12
CA TRP A 451 17.98 -29.38 11.93
C TRP A 451 18.31 -30.82 12.30
N LYS A 452 17.59 -31.76 11.70
CA LYS A 452 18.06 -33.14 11.68
C LYS A 452 19.24 -33.22 10.72
N LYS A 453 20.28 -33.97 11.11
CA LYS A 453 21.58 -33.96 10.42
C LYS A 453 21.48 -34.44 8.95
N ASP A 454 20.54 -35.32 8.66
CA ASP A 454 20.22 -35.81 7.32
C ASP A 454 19.45 -34.79 6.45
N GLY A 455 19.14 -33.60 6.96
CA GLY A 455 18.42 -32.54 6.24
C GLY A 455 16.91 -32.78 6.09
N SER A 456 16.38 -33.90 6.60
CA SER A 456 14.99 -34.31 6.40
C SER A 456 13.98 -33.47 7.20
N GLU A 457 14.39 -32.94 8.35
CA GLU A 457 13.52 -32.23 9.28
C GLU A 457 14.19 -30.97 9.82
N LYS A 458 13.37 -29.93 10.06
CA LYS A 458 13.79 -28.74 10.82
C LYS A 458 12.74 -28.34 11.85
N ILE A 459 13.19 -27.75 12.95
CA ILE A 459 12.35 -27.12 13.96
C ILE A 459 12.65 -25.62 13.98
N VAL A 460 11.61 -24.80 13.87
CA VAL A 460 11.70 -23.33 13.86
C VAL A 460 10.72 -22.71 14.86
N PHE A 461 11.00 -21.49 15.30
CA PHE A 461 10.02 -20.68 16.02
C PHE A 461 8.92 -20.19 15.08
N LYS A 462 7.71 -19.99 15.61
CA LYS A 462 6.60 -19.36 14.88
C LYS A 462 7.00 -17.95 14.42
N ASP A 463 6.65 -17.57 13.19
CA ASP A 463 7.02 -16.27 12.59
C ASP A 463 6.67 -15.06 13.47
N GLU A 464 5.55 -15.13 14.20
CA GLU A 464 5.14 -14.08 15.15
C GLU A 464 6.16 -13.87 16.28
N PHE A 465 6.77 -14.95 16.78
CA PHE A 465 7.81 -14.87 17.81
C PHE A 465 9.12 -14.30 17.24
N ILE A 466 9.41 -14.60 15.99
CA ILE A 466 10.56 -14.01 15.28
C ILE A 466 10.32 -12.51 15.06
N LYS A 467 9.12 -12.11 14.62
CA LYS A 467 8.78 -10.69 14.41
C LYS A 467 8.87 -9.87 15.70
N THR A 468 8.57 -10.49 16.85
CA THR A 468 8.57 -9.85 18.18
C THR A 468 9.80 -10.17 19.03
N SER A 469 10.82 -10.81 18.45
CA SER A 469 12.07 -11.22 19.12
C SER A 469 11.89 -12.12 20.35
N GLN A 470 10.74 -12.79 20.46
CA GLN A 470 10.49 -13.78 21.51
C GLN A 470 11.32 -15.07 21.32
N ASP A 471 11.90 -15.27 20.13
CA ASP A 471 12.85 -16.33 19.80
C ASP A 471 14.28 -16.05 20.29
N THR A 472 14.51 -14.94 20.98
CA THR A 472 15.83 -14.54 21.47
C THR A 472 16.03 -14.90 22.94
N PHE A 473 17.23 -15.40 23.28
CA PHE A 473 17.62 -15.82 24.61
C PHE A 473 18.94 -15.15 25.00
N LYS A 474 19.04 -14.69 26.24
CA LYS A 474 20.31 -14.24 26.81
C LYS A 474 21.03 -15.46 27.38
N ALA A 475 22.32 -15.60 27.06
CA ALA A 475 23.16 -16.61 27.67
C ALA A 475 23.50 -16.14 29.10
N GLU A 476 22.74 -16.63 30.08
CA GLU A 476 22.89 -16.32 31.52
C GLU A 476 23.14 -17.57 32.36
#